data_AF-A0A945MBK8-F1
#
_entry.id   AF-A0A945MBK8-F1
#
_cell.length_a   1.000
_cell.length_b   1.000
_cell.length_c   1.000
_cell.angle_alpha   90.00
_cell.angle_beta   90.00
_cell.angle_gamma   90.00
#
_symmetry.space_group_name_H-M   'P 1'
#
loop_
_entity.id
_entity.type
_entity.pdbx_description
1 polymer ?
#
loop_
_entity_poly.entity_id
_entity_poly.type
_entity_poly.pdbx_seq_one_letter_code
_entity_poly.pdbx_strand_id
1 'polypeptide(L)'
;MYAFHKTVANPQIAEFHHPYFQRGRAEKAIELCRFALRAPRFSPDFEARLADLLDANDGVGEVSARTFLRRNRLEPHVLSGKLGAVHNIKEIEPWYFSRRADPFPRKADAFDDAADLIERHVLKGWLPETPPFGPDSELLTLGSCFAEELRKYLAEKRRLSRLIFVPPGLNNTFALRQFIAWSLTGEAATEAYWYDERDGGGALKWTPDQERESYGRIFRAAGGFVLTIGLAEVWEDIETGGVFWRGVPKSQFDEARHRCRVSTVEENAANLRAILSLLRTHCGDAPIVLTLSPVPLKATFGDRSCITADCVSKSILRVAIDQVMADGLPGVHYWPSFEIVKWLGCHLPRAMYGDDGNPRHVSRDTVAMILDAFLRHYFKDGPGR
;
A
#
# COMPACT_ATOMS: atom_id res chain seq x y z
N MET A 1 5.37 18.29 -39.50
CA MET A 1 5.19 19.36 -38.48
C MET A 1 6.33 20.38 -38.41
N TYR A 2 7.62 20.02 -38.51
CA TYR A 2 8.69 21.03 -38.52
C TYR A 2 8.58 22.02 -39.71
N ALA A 3 8.14 21.53 -40.88
CA ALA A 3 7.78 22.37 -42.02
C ALA A 3 6.53 23.23 -41.76
N PHE A 4 5.53 22.70 -41.05
CA PHE A 4 4.25 23.37 -40.71
C PHE A 4 4.43 24.46 -39.64
N HIS A 5 5.41 24.29 -38.76
CA HIS A 5 5.70 25.22 -37.66
C HIS A 5 6.51 26.45 -38.13
N LYS A 6 7.34 26.31 -39.18
CA LYS A 6 8.06 27.42 -39.81
C LYS A 6 7.15 28.32 -40.66
N THR A 7 6.08 27.77 -41.26
CA THR A 7 5.14 28.52 -42.11
C THR A 7 4.38 29.62 -41.37
N VAL A 8 4.06 29.40 -40.09
CA VAL A 8 3.28 30.34 -39.27
C VAL A 8 4.14 31.48 -38.72
N ALA A 9 5.47 31.32 -38.68
CA ALA A 9 6.38 32.29 -38.06
C ALA A 9 7.03 33.28 -39.03
N ASN A 10 7.02 33.02 -40.35
CA ASN A 10 7.67 33.89 -41.34
C ASN A 10 6.85 33.99 -42.65
N PRO A 11 6.06 35.06 -42.86
CA PRO A 11 5.14 35.19 -44.00
C PRO A 11 5.82 35.37 -45.37
N GLN A 12 7.12 35.63 -45.43
CA GLN A 12 7.83 35.90 -46.69
C GLN A 12 8.40 34.65 -47.38
N ILE A 13 8.23 33.45 -46.82
CA ILE A 13 8.56 32.21 -47.52
C ILE A 13 7.34 31.80 -48.34
N ALA A 14 7.16 32.52 -49.45
CA ALA A 14 6.27 32.15 -50.54
C ALA A 14 6.85 30.91 -51.23
N GLU A 15 6.27 29.75 -50.94
CA GLU A 15 6.10 28.62 -51.87
C GLU A 15 5.62 27.39 -51.09
N PHE A 16 4.33 27.33 -50.76
CA PHE A 16 3.69 26.03 -50.52
C PHE A 16 2.25 26.01 -51.04
N HIS A 17 1.99 24.97 -51.84
CA HIS A 17 0.78 24.70 -52.61
C HIS A 17 -0.38 24.21 -51.71
N HIS A 18 -1.00 25.10 -50.93
CA HIS A 18 -2.23 24.75 -50.19
C HIS A 18 -3.45 25.46 -50.82
N PRO A 19 -4.50 24.74 -51.26
CA PRO A 19 -5.55 25.31 -52.11
C PRO A 19 -6.41 26.37 -51.42
N TYR A 20 -6.49 26.42 -50.08
CA TYR A 20 -7.13 27.55 -49.39
C TYR A 20 -6.42 28.89 -49.61
N PHE A 21 -5.08 28.87 -49.70
CA PHE A 21 -4.28 30.07 -50.03
C PHE A 21 -4.36 30.39 -51.52
N GLN A 22 -4.45 29.36 -52.37
CA GLN A 22 -4.60 29.54 -53.83
C GLN A 22 -6.02 29.93 -54.27
N ARG A 23 -7.05 29.73 -53.43
CA ARG A 23 -8.46 30.07 -53.72
C ARG A 23 -8.96 31.34 -53.01
N GLY A 24 -8.06 32.19 -52.50
CA GLY A 24 -8.42 33.47 -51.89
C GLY A 24 -9.14 33.37 -50.53
N ARG A 25 -9.06 32.23 -49.84
CA ARG A 25 -9.72 31.98 -48.54
C ARG A 25 -8.73 31.89 -47.38
N ALA A 26 -7.68 32.71 -47.42
CA ALA A 26 -6.57 32.68 -46.47
C ALA A 26 -7.02 32.98 -45.02
N GLU A 27 -7.96 33.92 -44.83
CA GLU A 27 -8.45 34.28 -43.49
C GLU A 27 -9.14 33.13 -42.78
N LYS A 28 -9.98 32.36 -43.50
CA LYS A 28 -10.70 31.21 -42.95
C LYS A 28 -9.76 30.05 -42.58
N ALA A 29 -8.70 29.85 -43.37
CA ALA A 29 -7.66 28.88 -43.04
C ALA A 29 -6.85 29.30 -41.79
N ILE A 30 -6.52 30.59 -41.67
CA ILE A 30 -5.80 31.13 -40.51
C ILE A 30 -6.67 31.04 -39.24
N GLU A 31 -7.98 31.32 -39.34
CA GLU A 31 -8.93 31.22 -38.24
C GLU A 31 -9.03 29.78 -37.70
N LEU A 32 -9.22 28.80 -38.58
CA LEU A 32 -9.27 27.39 -38.20
C LEU A 32 -7.94 26.91 -37.58
N CYS A 33 -6.80 27.34 -38.13
CA CYS A 33 -5.48 27.04 -37.57
C CYS A 33 -5.28 27.64 -36.16
N ARG A 34 -5.70 28.89 -35.93
CA ARG A 34 -5.62 29.53 -34.60
C ARG A 34 -6.51 28.82 -33.58
N PHE A 35 -7.66 28.31 -34.01
CA PHE A 35 -8.57 27.58 -33.12
C PHE A 35 -8.05 26.17 -32.78
N ALA A 36 -7.53 25.42 -33.76
CA ALA A 36 -6.90 24.12 -33.52
C ALA A 36 -5.72 24.19 -32.52
N LEU A 37 -5.06 25.35 -32.43
CA LEU A 37 -4.03 25.63 -31.43
C LEU A 37 -4.58 25.93 -30.02
N ARG A 38 -5.86 26.30 -29.90
CA ARG A 38 -6.53 26.66 -28.63
C ARG A 38 -7.49 25.60 -28.10
N ALA A 39 -8.04 24.76 -28.97
CA ALA A 39 -8.91 23.65 -28.56
C ALA A 39 -8.10 22.55 -27.85
N PRO A 40 -8.67 21.86 -26.84
CA PRO A 40 -8.06 20.66 -26.28
C PRO A 40 -7.79 19.67 -27.41
N ARG A 41 -6.51 19.37 -27.64
CA ARG A 41 -6.10 18.48 -28.73
C ARG A 41 -6.81 17.14 -28.60
N PHE A 42 -7.29 16.59 -29.71
CA PHE A 42 -7.96 15.29 -29.80
C PHE A 42 -9.33 15.20 -29.11
N SER A 43 -9.99 16.36 -28.89
CA SER A 43 -11.42 16.40 -28.57
C SER A 43 -12.28 16.17 -29.82
N PRO A 44 -13.56 15.75 -29.68
CA PRO A 44 -14.49 15.65 -30.81
C PRO A 44 -14.57 16.94 -31.64
N ASP A 45 -14.59 18.11 -30.98
CA ASP A 45 -14.58 19.42 -31.64
C ASP A 45 -13.29 19.69 -32.41
N PHE A 46 -12.13 19.28 -31.88
CA PHE A 46 -10.85 19.38 -32.58
C PHE A 46 -10.82 18.48 -33.82
N GLU A 47 -11.33 17.25 -33.71
CA GLU A 47 -11.37 16.28 -34.80
C GLU A 47 -12.32 16.70 -35.91
N ALA A 48 -13.53 17.16 -35.58
CA ALA A 48 -14.51 17.65 -36.55
C ALA A 48 -13.98 18.84 -37.37
N ARG A 49 -13.33 19.80 -36.72
CA ARG A 49 -12.79 20.99 -37.42
C ARG A 49 -11.49 20.73 -38.16
N LEU A 50 -10.69 19.78 -37.69
CA LEU A 50 -9.55 19.27 -38.47
C LEU A 50 -10.05 18.54 -39.71
N ALA A 51 -11.14 17.78 -39.60
CA ALA A 51 -11.81 17.18 -40.74
C ALA A 51 -12.23 18.27 -41.73
N ASP A 52 -12.97 19.30 -41.33
CA ASP A 52 -13.36 20.43 -42.21
C ASP A 52 -12.17 21.06 -42.97
N LEU A 53 -11.00 21.14 -42.31
CA LEU A 53 -9.78 21.70 -42.88
C LEU A 53 -9.15 20.78 -43.93
N LEU A 54 -9.19 19.47 -43.70
CA LEU A 54 -8.69 18.42 -44.59
C LEU A 54 -9.68 18.12 -45.74
N ASP A 55 -10.99 18.20 -45.47
CA ASP A 55 -12.10 17.90 -46.39
C ASP A 55 -12.06 18.82 -47.63
N ALA A 56 -11.67 20.07 -47.42
CA ALA A 56 -11.51 21.06 -48.49
C ALA A 56 -10.35 20.78 -49.45
N ASN A 57 -9.47 19.82 -49.14
CA ASN A 57 -8.36 19.43 -49.99
C ASN A 57 -8.73 18.24 -50.89
N ASP A 58 -9.58 17.29 -50.45
CA ASP A 58 -9.83 16.04 -51.18
C ASP A 58 -11.19 15.32 -50.91
N GLY A 59 -12.18 15.93 -50.23
CA GLY A 59 -13.48 15.25 -49.94
C GLY A 59 -13.35 14.13 -48.88
N VAL A 60 -12.88 14.51 -47.71
CA VAL A 60 -12.33 13.68 -46.65
C VAL A 60 -13.09 13.90 -45.34
N GLY A 61 -14.11 13.08 -45.07
CA GLY A 61 -14.90 13.14 -43.82
C GLY A 61 -14.15 12.72 -42.54
N GLU A 62 -14.83 12.81 -41.39
CA GLU A 62 -14.30 12.67 -40.02
C GLU A 62 -13.37 11.45 -39.78
N VAL A 63 -13.69 10.30 -40.36
CA VAL A 63 -12.89 9.05 -40.30
C VAL A 63 -11.47 9.25 -40.83
N SER A 64 -11.29 10.17 -41.77
CA SER A 64 -10.01 10.41 -42.41
C SER A 64 -9.19 11.51 -41.75
N ALA A 65 -9.76 12.37 -40.90
CA ALA A 65 -8.96 13.23 -40.03
C ALA A 65 -8.11 12.40 -39.05
N ARG A 66 -8.71 11.38 -38.42
CA ARG A 66 -7.97 10.38 -37.62
C ARG A 66 -6.97 9.60 -38.45
N THR A 67 -7.36 9.16 -39.65
CA THR A 67 -6.43 8.47 -40.56
C THR A 67 -5.24 9.36 -40.95
N PHE A 68 -5.46 10.65 -41.18
CA PHE A 68 -4.42 11.63 -41.48
C PHE A 68 -3.50 11.84 -40.28
N LEU A 69 -4.06 12.04 -39.08
CA LEU A 69 -3.28 12.15 -37.84
C LEU A 69 -2.44 10.89 -37.61
N ARG A 70 -3.00 9.70 -37.80
CA ARG A 70 -2.31 8.41 -37.66
C ARG A 70 -1.20 8.23 -38.70
N ARG A 71 -1.49 8.50 -39.99
CA ARG A 71 -0.50 8.44 -41.09
C ARG A 71 0.67 9.38 -40.86
N ASN A 72 0.41 10.57 -40.32
CA ASN A 72 1.43 11.57 -40.05
C ASN A 72 2.03 11.50 -38.63
N ARG A 73 1.65 10.49 -37.83
CA ARG A 73 2.12 10.27 -36.45
C ARG A 73 1.88 11.45 -35.51
N LEU A 74 0.69 12.07 -35.63
CA LEU A 74 0.26 13.24 -34.87
C LEU A 74 -0.77 12.93 -33.78
N GLU A 75 -1.33 11.71 -33.74
CA GLU A 75 -2.10 11.22 -32.59
C GLU A 75 -1.19 11.12 -31.35
N PRO A 76 -1.69 11.37 -30.13
CA PRO A 76 -0.90 11.12 -28.95
C PRO A 76 -0.68 9.61 -28.89
N HIS A 77 0.58 9.20 -28.87
CA HIS A 77 0.94 7.85 -28.48
C HIS A 77 0.42 7.62 -27.05
N VAL A 78 -0.77 7.04 -26.90
CA VAL A 78 -1.14 6.29 -25.69
C VAL A 78 -0.35 4.99 -25.73
N LEU A 79 0.98 5.11 -25.64
CA LEU A 79 1.98 4.05 -25.52
C LEU A 79 3.32 4.76 -25.21
N SER A 80 3.35 5.52 -24.12
CA SER A 80 4.61 5.87 -23.46
C SER A 80 5.09 4.64 -22.69
N GLY A 81 5.78 3.76 -23.40
CA GLY A 81 6.34 2.52 -22.87
C GLY A 81 6.51 1.50 -23.97
N LYS A 82 7.40 1.76 -24.92
CA LYS A 82 7.76 0.80 -25.97
C LYS A 82 8.37 -0.46 -25.36
N LEU A 83 7.52 -1.45 -25.05
CA LEU A 83 7.70 -2.80 -25.59
C LEU A 83 7.36 -2.71 -27.09
N GLY A 84 8.29 -2.10 -27.83
CA GLY A 84 8.07 -1.66 -29.21
C GLY A 84 8.31 -2.80 -30.18
N ALA A 85 7.23 -3.47 -30.60
CA ALA A 85 7.04 -4.04 -31.94
C ALA A 85 5.74 -4.86 -31.98
N VAL A 86 4.58 -4.25 -31.75
CA VAL A 86 3.30 -4.90 -32.08
C VAL A 86 2.39 -3.87 -32.73
N HIS A 87 2.13 -4.07 -34.02
CA HIS A 87 1.33 -3.21 -34.88
C HIS A 87 -0.13 -3.69 -34.92
N ASN A 88 -0.72 -4.03 -33.78
CA ASN A 88 -2.17 -4.22 -33.68
C ASN A 88 -2.62 -4.25 -32.22
N ILE A 89 -3.59 -3.43 -31.82
CA ILE A 89 -4.25 -3.57 -30.50
C ILE A 89 -4.85 -4.98 -30.36
N LYS A 90 -5.34 -5.57 -31.46
CA LYS A 90 -5.84 -6.96 -31.51
C LYS A 90 -4.77 -8.03 -31.22
N GLU A 91 -3.48 -7.70 -31.29
CA GLU A 91 -2.37 -8.61 -30.99
C GLU A 91 -1.83 -8.45 -29.56
N ILE A 92 -2.10 -7.30 -28.91
CA ILE A 92 -1.84 -7.10 -27.46
C ILE A 92 -2.91 -7.83 -26.64
N GLU A 93 -4.14 -7.90 -27.15
CA GLU A 93 -5.29 -8.42 -26.43
C GLU A 93 -5.19 -9.87 -25.91
N PRO A 94 -4.58 -10.85 -26.62
CA PRO A 94 -4.66 -12.23 -26.17
C PRO A 94 -3.78 -12.56 -24.97
N TRP A 95 -2.63 -11.90 -24.78
CA TRP A 95 -1.68 -12.20 -23.70
C TRP A 95 -1.75 -11.20 -22.54
N TYR A 96 -1.89 -9.90 -22.83
CA TYR A 96 -1.99 -8.83 -21.82
C TYR A 96 -3.34 -8.86 -21.10
N PHE A 97 -4.41 -9.27 -21.80
CA PHE A 97 -5.72 -9.58 -21.21
C PHE A 97 -6.03 -11.08 -21.25
N SER A 98 -5.00 -11.93 -21.35
CA SER A 98 -5.17 -13.38 -21.20
C SER A 98 -5.83 -13.72 -19.87
N ARG A 99 -6.37 -14.94 -19.76
CA ARG A 99 -6.86 -15.55 -18.50
C ARG A 99 -5.88 -15.51 -17.32
N ARG A 100 -4.65 -15.00 -17.49
CA ARG A 100 -3.64 -14.84 -16.42
C ARG A 100 -3.59 -13.42 -15.82
N ALA A 101 -4.18 -12.41 -16.47
CA ALA A 101 -4.17 -11.05 -15.95
C ALA A 101 -5.38 -10.83 -15.02
N ASP A 102 -5.14 -10.26 -13.84
CA ASP A 102 -6.19 -9.80 -12.93
C ASP A 102 -6.42 -8.29 -13.14
N PRO A 103 -7.53 -7.86 -13.76
CA PRO A 103 -7.71 -6.47 -14.10
C PRO A 103 -8.14 -5.65 -12.88
N PHE A 104 -7.63 -4.42 -12.82
CA PHE A 104 -8.21 -3.39 -11.96
C PHE A 104 -9.70 -3.15 -12.34
N PRO A 105 -10.61 -2.86 -11.40
CA PRO A 105 -12.01 -2.57 -11.70
C PRO A 105 -12.15 -1.46 -12.76
N ARG A 106 -12.88 -1.76 -13.85
CA ARG A 106 -12.95 -0.87 -15.03
C ARG A 106 -14.12 0.09 -15.03
N LYS A 107 -15.18 -0.23 -14.30
CA LYS A 107 -16.41 0.55 -14.27
C LYS A 107 -16.55 1.23 -12.92
N ALA A 108 -17.14 2.42 -12.91
CA ALA A 108 -17.36 3.17 -11.68
C ALA A 108 -18.35 2.46 -10.74
N ASP A 109 -19.38 1.80 -11.28
CA ASP A 109 -20.38 1.04 -10.51
C ASP A 109 -19.79 -0.14 -9.72
N ALA A 110 -18.61 -0.63 -10.12
CA ALA A 110 -17.88 -1.63 -9.36
C ALA A 110 -17.46 -1.11 -7.97
N PHE A 111 -17.40 0.21 -7.77
CA PHE A 111 -17.03 0.84 -6.50
C PHE A 111 -18.22 1.11 -5.55
N ASP A 112 -19.44 0.77 -5.96
CA ASP A 112 -20.65 0.97 -5.16
C ASP A 112 -20.76 -0.05 -4.02
N ASP A 113 -20.27 -1.28 -4.22
CA ASP A 113 -20.22 -2.34 -3.22
C ASP A 113 -18.80 -2.58 -2.71
N ALA A 114 -18.46 -1.90 -1.62
CA ALA A 114 -17.14 -2.02 -1.00
C ALA A 114 -16.84 -3.44 -0.48
N ALA A 115 -17.86 -4.21 -0.07
CA ALA A 115 -17.65 -5.57 0.41
C ALA A 115 -17.28 -6.50 -0.76
N ASP A 116 -18.01 -6.43 -1.88
CA ASP A 116 -17.69 -7.20 -3.09
C ASP A 116 -16.30 -6.84 -3.66
N LEU A 117 -15.93 -5.55 -3.63
CA LEU A 117 -14.59 -5.11 -4.02
C LEU A 117 -13.47 -5.73 -3.19
N ILE A 118 -13.64 -5.71 -1.85
CA ILE A 118 -12.65 -6.31 -0.94
C ILE A 118 -12.50 -7.79 -1.29
N GLU A 119 -13.61 -8.53 -1.40
CA GLU A 119 -13.62 -9.95 -1.72
C GLU A 119 -12.94 -10.27 -3.05
N ARG A 120 -13.31 -9.57 -4.13
CA ARG A 120 -12.88 -9.91 -5.49
C ARG A 120 -11.52 -9.35 -5.88
N HIS A 121 -11.18 -8.16 -5.38
CA HIS A 121 -10.04 -7.40 -5.87
C HIS A 121 -8.94 -7.18 -4.84
N VAL A 122 -9.20 -7.40 -3.55
CA VAL A 122 -8.17 -7.27 -2.50
C VAL A 122 -7.81 -8.61 -1.89
N LEU A 123 -8.78 -9.47 -1.58
CA LEU A 123 -8.55 -10.75 -0.89
C LEU A 123 -8.13 -11.89 -1.84
N LYS A 124 -8.34 -11.73 -3.15
CA LYS A 124 -7.97 -12.73 -4.15
C LYS A 124 -6.49 -13.10 -4.06
N GLY A 125 -6.21 -14.40 -3.89
CA GLY A 125 -4.85 -14.93 -3.74
C GLY A 125 -4.27 -14.84 -2.31
N TRP A 126 -4.94 -14.14 -1.39
CA TRP A 126 -4.53 -14.01 0.01
C TRP A 126 -5.37 -14.85 0.98
N LEU A 127 -6.56 -15.27 0.56
CA LEU A 127 -7.42 -16.10 1.40
C LEU A 127 -6.83 -17.49 1.64
N PRO A 128 -6.95 -18.03 2.86
CA PRO A 128 -6.60 -19.41 3.13
C PRO A 128 -7.60 -20.37 2.44
N GLU A 129 -7.14 -21.56 2.06
CA GLU A 129 -8.03 -22.59 1.45
C GLU A 129 -9.15 -23.01 2.40
N THR A 130 -8.85 -23.06 3.70
CA THR A 130 -9.83 -23.29 4.76
C THR A 130 -9.57 -22.34 5.92
N PRO A 131 -10.60 -21.91 6.67
CA PRO A 131 -10.40 -21.00 7.79
C PRO A 131 -9.42 -21.58 8.82
N PRO A 132 -8.29 -20.91 9.11
CA PRO A 132 -7.24 -21.44 9.98
C PRO A 132 -7.65 -21.50 11.45
N PHE A 133 -8.56 -20.62 11.91
CA PHE A 133 -8.95 -20.57 13.32
C PHE A 133 -10.22 -21.36 13.59
N GLY A 134 -10.19 -22.14 14.67
CA GLY A 134 -11.38 -22.80 15.19
C GLY A 134 -12.38 -21.80 15.79
N PRO A 135 -13.62 -22.22 16.06
CA PRO A 135 -14.65 -21.33 16.57
C PRO A 135 -14.29 -20.74 17.96
N ASP A 136 -13.55 -21.50 18.75
CA ASP A 136 -13.13 -21.15 20.12
C ASP A 136 -11.63 -20.83 20.23
N SER A 137 -10.93 -20.61 19.09
CA SER A 137 -9.52 -20.23 19.11
C SER A 137 -9.34 -18.88 19.81
N GLU A 138 -8.55 -18.84 20.89
CA GLU A 138 -8.13 -17.59 21.54
C GLU A 138 -6.97 -16.96 20.75
N LEU A 139 -7.23 -15.87 20.04
CA LEU A 139 -6.19 -15.18 19.26
C LEU A 139 -5.35 -14.26 20.13
N LEU A 140 -4.02 -14.34 19.97
CA LEU A 140 -3.10 -13.36 20.51
C LEU A 140 -2.80 -12.30 19.44
N THR A 141 -3.28 -11.09 19.70
CA THR A 141 -3.03 -9.93 18.84
C THR A 141 -1.83 -9.14 19.37
N LEU A 142 -0.92 -8.75 18.47
CA LEU A 142 0.25 -7.94 18.79
C LEU A 142 0.29 -6.69 17.91
N GLY A 143 0.46 -5.52 18.54
CA GLY A 143 0.61 -4.26 17.85
C GLY A 143 0.01 -3.08 18.61
N SER A 144 -0.26 -2.00 17.87
CA SER A 144 -0.73 -0.73 18.44
C SER A 144 -2.26 -0.52 18.23
N CYS A 145 -2.67 0.59 17.61
CA CYS A 145 -4.08 1.00 17.53
C CYS A 145 -4.96 0.02 16.74
N PHE A 146 -4.53 -0.44 15.55
CA PHE A 146 -5.35 -1.36 14.75
C PHE A 146 -5.48 -2.74 15.38
N ALA A 147 -4.43 -3.22 16.08
CA ALA A 147 -4.49 -4.47 16.84
C ALA A 147 -5.50 -4.36 18.00
N GLU A 148 -5.56 -3.19 18.66
CA GLU A 148 -6.53 -2.92 19.71
C GLU A 148 -7.97 -2.90 19.17
N GLU A 149 -8.21 -2.26 18.03
CA GLU A 149 -9.51 -2.26 17.35
C GLU A 149 -9.92 -3.68 16.92
N LEU A 150 -8.99 -4.47 16.37
CA LEU A 150 -9.22 -5.88 16.07
C LEU A 150 -9.66 -6.64 17.33
N ARG A 151 -8.93 -6.52 18.45
CA ARG A 151 -9.27 -7.17 19.71
C ARG A 151 -10.65 -6.75 20.24
N LYS A 152 -10.97 -5.45 20.18
CA LYS A 152 -12.29 -4.93 20.59
C LYS A 152 -13.40 -5.56 19.75
N TYR A 153 -13.22 -5.56 18.43
CA TYR A 153 -14.20 -6.13 17.50
C TYR A 153 -14.39 -7.64 17.67
N LEU A 154 -13.30 -8.38 17.87
CA LEU A 154 -13.37 -9.81 18.18
C LEU A 154 -14.19 -10.06 19.44
N ALA A 155 -14.00 -9.25 20.49
CA ALA A 155 -14.78 -9.35 21.72
C ALA A 155 -16.27 -9.03 21.50
N GLU A 156 -16.61 -8.02 20.70
CA GLU A 156 -17.99 -7.69 20.31
C GLU A 156 -18.68 -8.86 19.59
N LYS A 157 -17.92 -9.57 18.75
CA LYS A 157 -18.38 -10.79 18.05
C LYS A 157 -18.24 -12.07 18.88
N ARG A 158 -17.99 -11.95 20.18
CA ARG A 158 -17.85 -13.06 21.15
C ARG A 158 -16.75 -14.06 20.79
N ARG A 159 -15.68 -13.59 20.14
CA ARG A 159 -14.46 -14.37 19.87
C ARG A 159 -13.43 -14.11 20.96
N LEU A 160 -12.74 -15.18 21.37
CA LEU A 160 -11.69 -15.11 22.39
C LEU A 160 -10.45 -14.43 21.82
N SER A 161 -9.94 -13.42 22.51
CA SER A 161 -8.72 -12.74 22.11
C SER A 161 -8.00 -12.07 23.28
N ARG A 162 -6.68 -11.96 23.15
CA ARG A 162 -5.79 -11.17 24.01
C ARG A 162 -5.00 -10.17 23.19
N LEU A 163 -4.54 -9.11 23.83
CA LEU A 163 -3.70 -8.09 23.22
C LEU A 163 -2.42 -7.95 24.02
N ILE A 164 -1.29 -8.03 23.31
CA ILE A 164 -0.02 -7.47 23.76
C ILE A 164 0.14 -6.14 23.04
N PHE A 165 -0.10 -5.06 23.78
CA PHE A 165 -0.03 -3.72 23.23
C PHE A 165 1.43 -3.30 23.05
N VAL A 166 1.77 -2.92 21.83
CA VAL A 166 3.06 -2.36 21.46
C VAL A 166 2.85 -0.89 21.12
N PRO A 167 3.49 0.05 21.85
CA PRO A 167 3.29 1.47 21.62
C PRO A 167 3.54 1.87 20.14
N PRO A 168 2.76 2.80 19.56
CA PRO A 168 2.88 3.15 18.14
C PRO A 168 4.30 3.55 17.68
N GLY A 169 5.07 4.23 18.54
CA GLY A 169 6.45 4.64 18.25
C GLY A 169 7.48 3.50 18.32
N LEU A 170 7.06 2.31 18.74
CA LEU A 170 7.90 1.12 18.93
C LEU A 170 7.33 -0.10 18.20
N ASN A 171 6.20 0.04 17.48
CA ASN A 171 5.55 -1.06 16.76
C ASN A 171 6.25 -1.38 15.43
N ASN A 172 7.53 -1.72 15.52
CA ASN A 172 8.42 -2.12 14.44
C ASN A 172 8.84 -3.59 14.58
N THR A 173 9.40 -4.17 13.50
CA THR A 173 9.73 -5.61 13.47
C THR A 173 10.85 -5.99 14.43
N PHE A 174 11.76 -5.07 14.75
CA PHE A 174 12.85 -5.29 15.70
C PHE A 174 12.30 -5.47 17.11
N ALA A 175 11.46 -4.52 17.54
CA ALA A 175 10.84 -4.55 18.86
C ALA A 175 9.98 -5.79 19.05
N LEU A 176 9.17 -6.15 18.05
CA LEU A 176 8.38 -7.38 18.08
C LEU A 176 9.27 -8.62 18.19
N ARG A 177 10.33 -8.72 17.38
CA ARG A 177 11.28 -9.84 17.43
C ARG A 177 11.92 -9.97 18.80
N GLN A 178 12.46 -8.87 19.32
CA GLN A 178 13.14 -8.84 20.61
C GLN A 178 12.20 -9.24 21.76
N PHE A 179 10.98 -8.69 21.77
CA PHE A 179 9.98 -9.00 22.78
C PHE A 179 9.53 -10.47 22.74
N ILE A 180 9.28 -11.00 21.54
CA ILE A 180 8.89 -12.41 21.34
C ILE A 180 10.03 -13.35 21.74
N ALA A 181 11.26 -13.07 21.30
CA ALA A 181 12.44 -13.85 21.68
C ALA A 181 12.61 -13.90 23.20
N TRP A 182 12.62 -12.73 23.86
CA TRP A 182 12.74 -12.64 25.31
C TRP A 182 11.63 -13.42 26.04
N SER A 183 10.38 -13.29 25.58
CA SER A 183 9.22 -13.97 26.20
C SER A 183 9.30 -15.50 26.09
N LEU A 184 9.88 -16.02 24.99
CA LEU A 184 9.88 -17.46 24.69
C LEU A 184 11.16 -18.18 25.15
N THR A 185 12.32 -17.54 25.03
CA THR A 185 13.63 -18.15 25.31
C THR A 185 14.31 -17.58 26.55
N GLY A 186 13.93 -16.37 26.98
CA GLY A 186 14.66 -15.61 27.99
C GLY A 186 15.93 -14.93 27.48
N GLU A 187 16.32 -15.17 26.24
CA GLU A 187 17.40 -14.45 25.59
C GLU A 187 16.88 -13.08 25.15
N ALA A 188 17.24 -12.02 25.89
CA ALA A 188 17.16 -10.69 25.31
C ALA A 188 18.26 -10.58 24.25
N ALA A 189 17.89 -10.34 22.99
CA ALA A 189 18.83 -10.14 21.91
C ALA A 189 19.92 -9.13 22.33
N THR A 190 21.18 -9.37 21.93
CA THR A 190 22.31 -8.47 22.19
C THR A 190 22.11 -7.07 21.58
N GLU A 191 21.21 -6.96 20.60
CA GLU A 191 20.77 -5.73 19.94
C GLU A 191 19.67 -4.98 20.72
N ALA A 192 19.18 -5.50 21.83
CA ALA A 192 18.14 -4.87 22.64
C ALA A 192 18.79 -4.11 23.78
N TYR A 193 18.89 -2.78 23.67
CA TYR A 193 19.27 -1.93 24.81
C TYR A 193 18.04 -1.52 25.60
N TRP A 194 18.20 -1.52 26.92
CA TRP A 194 17.14 -1.31 27.89
C TRP A 194 17.59 -0.27 28.90
N TYR A 195 16.74 0.69 29.21
CA TYR A 195 17.03 1.76 30.16
C TYR A 195 16.04 1.64 31.32
N ASP A 196 16.55 1.53 32.55
CA ASP A 196 15.75 1.59 33.78
C ASP A 196 15.63 3.07 34.23
N GLU A 197 14.49 3.48 34.79
CA GLU A 197 14.20 4.88 35.15
C GLU A 197 14.76 5.31 36.52
N ARG A 198 15.56 4.47 37.20
CA ARG A 198 16.07 4.79 38.55
C ARG A 198 17.13 5.88 38.59
N ASP A 199 17.14 6.65 39.68
CA ASP A 199 18.17 7.63 40.00
C ASP A 199 19.56 6.95 40.08
N GLY A 200 20.47 7.36 39.20
CA GLY A 200 21.83 6.82 39.13
C GLY A 200 22.43 6.69 37.74
N GLY A 201 21.62 6.78 36.68
CA GLY A 201 22.07 6.86 35.28
C GLY A 201 22.79 5.61 34.78
N GLY A 202 22.08 4.74 34.07
CA GLY A 202 22.69 3.61 33.38
C GLY A 202 21.69 2.76 32.61
N ALA A 203 22.08 2.31 31.42
CA ALA A 203 21.35 1.27 30.69
C ALA A 203 21.43 -0.04 31.51
N LEU A 204 20.29 -0.56 31.95
CA LEU A 204 20.20 -1.79 32.73
C LEU A 204 19.20 -2.74 32.08
N LYS A 205 19.58 -4.01 31.98
CA LYS A 205 18.81 -5.04 31.28
C LYS A 205 17.50 -5.31 32.03
N TRP A 206 16.37 -4.85 31.51
CA TRP A 206 15.05 -5.18 32.07
C TRP A 206 14.72 -6.63 31.72
N THR A 207 14.88 -7.53 32.70
CA THR A 207 14.58 -8.96 32.56
C THR A 207 13.81 -9.50 33.78
N PRO A 208 12.62 -8.97 34.10
CA PRO A 208 11.82 -9.52 35.19
C PRO A 208 11.32 -10.93 34.82
N ASP A 209 11.82 -11.94 35.53
CA ASP A 209 11.54 -13.35 35.24
C ASP A 209 10.05 -13.70 35.34
N GLN A 210 9.32 -13.11 36.29
CA GLN A 210 7.88 -13.34 36.47
C GLN A 210 7.05 -12.84 35.28
N GLU A 211 7.35 -11.63 34.79
CA GLU A 211 6.65 -11.10 33.61
C GLU A 211 6.99 -11.92 32.36
N ARG A 212 8.27 -12.27 32.19
CA ARG A 212 8.72 -13.13 31.10
C ARG A 212 7.94 -14.44 31.09
N GLU A 213 7.87 -15.13 32.21
CA GLU A 213 7.15 -16.40 32.32
C GLU A 213 5.66 -16.24 32.01
N SER A 214 5.05 -15.15 32.48
CA SER A 214 3.65 -14.82 32.18
C SER A 214 3.43 -14.68 30.67
N TYR A 215 4.25 -13.86 29.99
CA TYR A 215 4.16 -13.71 28.53
C TYR A 215 4.44 -15.02 27.80
N GLY A 216 5.46 -15.78 28.20
CA GLY A 216 5.77 -17.08 27.63
C GLY A 216 4.60 -18.06 27.73
N ARG A 217 3.86 -18.06 28.85
CA ARG A 217 2.62 -18.85 28.98
C ARG A 217 1.52 -18.35 28.05
N ILE A 218 1.35 -17.04 27.90
CA ILE A 218 0.36 -16.44 26.98
C ILE A 218 0.65 -16.83 25.53
N PHE A 219 1.90 -16.72 25.07
CA PHE A 219 2.28 -17.13 23.71
C PHE A 219 2.02 -18.63 23.48
N ARG A 220 2.44 -19.49 24.40
CA ARG A 220 2.28 -20.95 24.29
C ARG A 220 0.83 -21.43 24.35
N ALA A 221 -0.05 -20.67 25.01
CA ALA A 221 -1.48 -20.99 25.13
C ALA A 221 -2.33 -20.44 23.98
N ALA A 222 -1.78 -19.54 23.14
CA ALA A 222 -2.54 -18.90 22.07
C ALA A 222 -2.97 -19.93 21.00
N GLY A 223 -4.24 -19.85 20.57
CA GLY A 223 -4.77 -20.67 19.48
C GLY A 223 -4.43 -20.14 18.09
N GLY A 224 -3.78 -18.98 18.00
CA GLY A 224 -3.38 -18.31 16.77
C GLY A 224 -2.85 -16.91 17.03
N PHE A 225 -2.12 -16.35 16.08
CA PHE A 225 -1.47 -15.04 16.21
C PHE A 225 -1.93 -14.07 15.12
N VAL A 226 -2.13 -12.80 15.49
CA VAL A 226 -2.25 -11.70 14.53
C VAL A 226 -1.18 -10.65 14.83
N LEU A 227 -0.19 -10.54 13.96
CA LEU A 227 0.94 -9.62 14.08
C LEU A 227 0.67 -8.38 13.22
N THR A 228 0.39 -7.25 13.88
CA THR A 228 0.10 -5.97 13.21
C THR A 228 1.34 -5.09 13.16
N ILE A 229 2.00 -5.05 12.00
CA ILE A 229 3.24 -4.30 11.80
C ILE A 229 2.91 -2.82 11.53
N GLY A 230 3.63 -1.89 12.18
CA GLY A 230 3.22 -0.48 12.23
C GLY A 230 4.20 0.54 11.68
N LEU A 231 5.50 0.32 11.88
CA LEU A 231 6.52 1.36 11.78
C LEU A 231 7.86 0.80 11.26
N ALA A 232 8.47 1.47 10.28
CA ALA A 232 9.83 1.16 9.79
C ALA A 232 10.89 2.07 10.41
N GLU A 233 10.48 3.23 10.96
CA GLU A 233 11.38 4.05 11.77
C GLU A 233 11.73 3.31 13.07
N VAL A 234 13.02 3.24 13.35
CA VAL A 234 13.57 2.59 14.52
C VAL A 234 14.47 3.59 15.24
N TRP A 235 14.47 3.49 16.56
CA TRP A 235 15.44 4.18 17.38
C TRP A 235 16.54 3.19 17.75
N GLU A 236 17.78 3.57 17.50
CA GLU A 236 18.95 2.75 17.76
C GLU A 236 19.97 3.45 18.64
N ASP A 237 20.79 2.65 19.31
CA ASP A 237 22.02 3.06 19.96
C ASP A 237 23.19 2.88 18.98
N ILE A 238 23.82 3.99 18.59
CA ILE A 238 24.91 4.00 17.61
C ILE A 238 26.12 3.20 18.09
N GLU A 239 26.42 3.20 19.40
CA GLU A 239 27.61 2.51 19.92
C GLU A 239 27.52 1.00 19.74
N THR A 240 26.29 0.49 19.64
CA THR A 240 25.99 -0.92 19.80
C THR A 240 25.27 -1.51 18.60
N GLY A 241 24.69 -0.65 17.75
CA GLY A 241 23.85 -1.02 16.62
C GLY A 241 22.47 -1.56 17.03
N GLY A 242 22.13 -1.51 18.32
CA GLY A 242 20.92 -2.11 18.85
C GLY A 242 19.69 -1.23 18.72
N VAL A 243 18.55 -1.79 18.28
CA VAL A 243 17.26 -1.09 18.20
C VAL A 243 16.51 -1.19 19.52
N PHE A 244 15.98 -0.06 19.99
CA PHE A 244 15.17 -0.03 21.20
C PHE A 244 13.76 -0.57 20.94
N TRP A 245 13.31 -1.43 21.86
CA TRP A 245 11.93 -1.87 21.89
C TRP A 245 11.12 -1.22 23.01
N ARG A 246 11.78 -0.53 23.96
CA ARG A 246 11.18 0.40 24.93
C ARG A 246 11.76 1.80 24.71
N GLY A 247 10.98 2.83 25.00
CA GLY A 247 11.45 4.21 24.86
C GLY A 247 12.65 4.48 25.77
N VAL A 248 13.59 5.31 25.30
CA VAL A 248 14.68 5.81 26.14
C VAL A 248 14.10 6.82 27.14
N PRO A 249 14.33 6.68 28.46
CA PRO A 249 13.94 7.65 29.46
C PRO A 249 14.50 9.03 29.11
N LYS A 250 13.69 10.07 29.28
CA LYS A 250 14.07 11.43 28.90
C LYS A 250 15.38 11.90 29.54
N SER A 251 15.65 11.49 30.78
CA SER A 251 16.88 11.82 31.51
C SER A 251 18.13 11.14 30.96
N GLN A 252 17.97 10.09 30.16
CA GLN A 252 19.08 9.30 29.59
C GLN A 252 19.21 9.50 28.08
N PHE A 253 18.32 10.27 27.46
CA PHE A 253 18.40 10.52 26.02
C PHE A 253 19.62 11.37 25.67
N ASP A 254 20.46 10.85 24.78
CA ASP A 254 21.63 11.54 24.23
C ASP A 254 21.52 11.55 22.70
N GLU A 255 21.42 12.75 22.11
CA GLU A 255 21.32 12.94 20.65
C GLU A 255 22.55 12.44 19.88
N ALA A 256 23.72 12.39 20.52
CA ALA A 256 24.94 11.88 19.90
C ALA A 256 24.97 10.35 19.83
N ARG A 257 24.17 9.67 20.65
CA ARG A 257 24.12 8.20 20.78
C ARG A 257 22.83 7.58 20.26
N HIS A 258 21.69 8.20 20.53
CA HIS A 258 20.37 7.67 20.21
C HIS A 258 19.86 8.27 18.91
N ARG A 259 19.83 7.45 17.86
CA ARG A 259 19.49 7.89 16.52
C ARG A 259 18.18 7.29 16.06
N CYS A 260 17.33 8.11 15.46
CA CYS A 260 16.22 7.61 14.66
C CYS A 260 16.68 7.37 13.23
N ARG A 261 16.40 6.19 12.67
CA ARG A 261 16.60 5.88 11.26
C ARG A 261 15.44 5.09 10.69
N VAL A 262 15.35 5.03 9.37
CA VAL A 262 14.41 4.13 8.68
C VAL A 262 15.12 2.81 8.43
N SER A 263 14.50 1.70 8.85
CA SER A 263 15.01 0.34 8.58
C SER A 263 14.79 -0.08 7.13
N THR A 264 15.62 -1.00 6.63
CA THR A 264 15.54 -1.49 5.24
C THR A 264 14.50 -2.60 5.09
N VAL A 265 14.16 -2.93 3.85
CA VAL A 265 13.27 -4.05 3.53
C VAL A 265 13.86 -5.36 4.06
N GLU A 266 15.16 -5.57 3.86
CA GLU A 266 15.88 -6.80 4.21
C GLU A 266 15.94 -7.00 5.73
N GLU A 267 16.21 -5.93 6.49
CA GLU A 267 16.18 -5.97 7.95
C GLU A 267 14.79 -6.39 8.46
N ASN A 268 13.73 -5.79 7.91
CA ASN A 268 12.37 -6.11 8.31
C ASN A 268 11.97 -7.54 7.91
N ALA A 269 12.33 -7.99 6.72
CA ALA A 269 12.04 -9.36 6.27
C ALA A 269 12.79 -10.40 7.11
N ALA A 270 14.06 -10.13 7.46
CA ALA A 270 14.84 -10.98 8.35
C ALA A 270 14.21 -11.07 9.76
N ASN A 271 13.77 -9.94 10.31
CA ASN A 271 13.07 -9.91 11.60
C ASN A 271 11.75 -10.70 11.56
N LEU A 272 10.96 -10.53 10.51
CA LEU A 272 9.70 -11.27 10.34
C LEU A 272 9.95 -12.78 10.25
N ARG A 273 10.94 -13.24 9.47
CA ARG A 273 11.32 -14.66 9.41
C ARG A 273 11.74 -15.20 10.78
N ALA A 274 12.54 -14.43 11.53
CA ALA A 274 12.95 -14.80 12.87
C ALA A 274 11.75 -14.90 13.84
N ILE A 275 10.80 -13.96 13.77
CA ILE A 275 9.56 -14.02 14.54
C ILE A 275 8.77 -15.29 14.22
N LEU A 276 8.55 -15.57 12.93
CA LEU A 276 7.82 -16.76 12.49
C LEU A 276 8.50 -18.06 12.97
N SER A 277 9.83 -18.11 12.87
CA SER A 277 10.63 -19.25 13.37
C SER A 277 10.52 -19.44 14.88
N LEU A 278 10.57 -18.35 15.67
CA LEU A 278 10.39 -18.38 17.12
C LEU A 278 8.99 -18.89 17.51
N LEU A 279 7.95 -18.36 16.87
CA LEU A 279 6.58 -18.78 17.12
C LEU A 279 6.37 -20.25 16.75
N ARG A 280 6.89 -20.70 15.60
CA ARG A 280 6.83 -22.11 15.20
C ARG A 280 7.55 -23.02 16.19
N THR A 281 8.77 -22.67 16.57
CA THR A 281 9.61 -23.47 17.48
C THR A 281 8.97 -23.63 18.86
N HIS A 282 8.36 -22.57 19.40
CA HIS A 282 7.89 -22.56 20.80
C HIS A 282 6.38 -22.65 20.97
N CYS A 283 5.59 -22.36 19.93
CA CYS A 283 4.12 -22.36 19.96
C CYS A 283 3.50 -23.34 18.94
N GLY A 284 4.32 -24.13 18.24
CA GLY A 284 3.87 -25.18 17.32
C GLY A 284 3.20 -24.64 16.05
N ASP A 285 2.21 -25.38 15.55
CA ASP A 285 1.54 -25.12 14.27
C ASP A 285 0.38 -24.11 14.36
N ALA A 286 0.27 -23.37 15.46
CA ALA A 286 -0.74 -22.33 15.64
C ALA A 286 -0.71 -21.34 14.45
N PRO A 287 -1.84 -21.03 13.78
CA PRO A 287 -1.80 -20.21 12.57
C PRO A 287 -1.37 -18.77 12.88
N ILE A 288 -0.64 -18.16 11.94
CA ILE A 288 -0.10 -16.81 12.09
C ILE A 288 -0.63 -15.93 10.95
N VAL A 289 -1.18 -14.78 11.30
CA VAL A 289 -1.62 -13.75 10.34
C VAL A 289 -0.73 -12.54 10.50
N LEU A 290 -0.03 -12.16 9.43
CA LEU A 290 0.64 -10.88 9.31
C LEU A 290 -0.36 -9.85 8.77
N THR A 291 -0.36 -8.64 9.30
CA THR A 291 -1.10 -7.53 8.72
C THR A 291 -0.32 -6.24 8.87
N LEU A 292 -0.40 -5.36 7.86
CA LEU A 292 0.22 -4.04 7.91
C LEU A 292 -0.82 -3.03 8.40
N SER A 293 -0.49 -2.27 9.43
CA SER A 293 -1.43 -1.31 10.01
C SER A 293 -1.78 -0.18 9.02
N PRO A 294 -3.06 0.08 8.75
CA PRO A 294 -3.52 1.21 7.92
C PRO A 294 -3.44 2.56 8.63
N VAL A 295 -3.14 2.58 9.93
CA VAL A 295 -3.09 3.81 10.73
C VAL A 295 -1.84 4.62 10.33
N PRO A 296 -1.99 5.89 9.89
CA PRO A 296 -0.87 6.76 9.54
C PRO A 296 0.08 6.99 10.71
N LEU A 297 1.35 7.29 10.45
CA LEU A 297 2.30 7.72 11.49
C LEU A 297 1.79 8.93 12.29
N LYS A 298 2.17 8.98 13.58
CA LYS A 298 1.85 10.12 14.47
C LYS A 298 2.78 11.30 14.21
N ALA A 299 4.06 10.98 14.04
CA ALA A 299 5.15 11.89 13.80
C ALA A 299 6.29 11.08 13.15
N THR A 300 7.22 11.79 12.52
CA THR A 300 8.53 11.29 12.08
C THR A 300 9.60 12.16 12.74
N PHE A 301 10.77 11.59 13.00
CA PHE A 301 11.95 12.32 13.48
C PHE A 301 12.95 12.61 12.36
N GLY A 302 12.60 12.26 11.12
CA GLY A 302 13.37 12.64 9.93
C GLY A 302 13.10 14.09 9.51
N ASP A 303 13.81 14.52 8.47
CA ASP A 303 13.71 15.84 7.85
C ASP A 303 12.56 15.98 6.84
N ARG A 304 11.70 14.96 6.74
CA ARG A 304 10.61 14.87 5.75
C ARG A 304 9.25 15.09 6.40
N SER A 305 8.25 15.40 5.58
CA SER A 305 6.85 15.44 6.05
C SER A 305 6.43 14.07 6.62
N CYS A 306 5.63 14.09 7.68
CA CYS A 306 5.12 12.86 8.28
C CYS A 306 4.30 12.02 7.28
N ILE A 307 3.60 12.66 6.35
CA ILE A 307 2.82 11.97 5.30
C ILE A 307 3.73 11.20 4.33
N THR A 308 4.79 11.85 3.82
CA THR A 308 5.72 11.17 2.90
C THR A 308 6.59 10.15 3.62
N ALA A 309 6.94 10.40 4.88
CA ALA A 309 7.62 9.42 5.74
C ALA A 309 6.75 8.19 6.01
N ASP A 310 5.45 8.36 6.31
CA ASP A 310 4.48 7.26 6.47
C ASP A 310 4.39 6.43 5.19
N CYS A 311 4.27 7.08 4.03
CA CYS A 311 4.23 6.39 2.74
C CYS A 311 5.46 5.50 2.52
N VAL A 312 6.67 6.02 2.74
CA VAL A 312 7.92 5.25 2.63
C VAL A 312 7.96 4.13 3.66
N SER A 313 7.64 4.43 4.93
CA SER A 313 7.66 3.45 6.02
C SER A 313 6.73 2.26 5.72
N LYS A 314 5.49 2.51 5.30
CA LYS A 314 4.53 1.46 5.00
C LYS A 314 4.91 0.69 3.74
N SER A 315 5.49 1.36 2.74
CA SER A 315 6.00 0.70 1.53
C SER A 315 7.12 -0.28 1.84
N ILE A 316 8.10 0.12 2.66
CA ILE A 316 9.19 -0.76 3.11
C ILE A 316 8.64 -2.01 3.79
N LEU A 317 7.74 -1.82 4.77
CA LEU A 317 7.13 -2.93 5.50
C LEU A 317 6.28 -3.82 4.60
N ARG A 318 5.56 -3.25 3.63
CA ARG A 318 4.74 -4.02 2.71
C ARG A 318 5.59 -4.91 1.80
N VAL A 319 6.70 -4.39 1.28
CA VAL A 319 7.64 -5.19 0.48
C VAL A 319 8.29 -6.28 1.34
N ALA A 320 8.67 -5.97 2.59
CA ALA A 320 9.23 -6.97 3.50
C ALA A 320 8.25 -8.11 3.80
N ILE A 321 6.97 -7.78 4.04
CA ILE A 321 5.91 -8.78 4.19
C ILE A 321 5.76 -9.60 2.92
N ASP A 322 5.78 -8.97 1.74
CA ASP A 322 5.67 -9.67 0.46
C ASP A 322 6.78 -10.72 0.27
N GLN A 323 8.02 -10.34 0.57
CA GLN A 323 9.16 -11.25 0.51
C GLN A 323 8.99 -12.46 1.43
N VAL A 324 8.44 -12.26 2.63
CA VAL A 324 8.19 -13.35 3.59
C VAL A 324 7.03 -14.23 3.14
N MET A 325 5.98 -13.65 2.55
CA MET A 325 4.87 -14.43 2.01
C MET A 325 5.30 -15.28 0.81
N ALA A 326 6.25 -14.79 0.00
CA ALA A 326 6.83 -15.54 -1.11
C ALA A 326 7.63 -16.78 -0.67
N ASP A 327 8.06 -16.86 0.60
CA ASP A 327 8.70 -18.05 1.16
C ASP A 327 7.73 -19.25 1.26
N GLY A 328 6.42 -19.03 1.15
CA GLY A 328 5.40 -20.10 1.11
C GLY A 328 5.28 -20.90 2.41
N LEU A 329 5.50 -20.24 3.57
CA LEU A 329 5.51 -20.90 4.87
C LEU A 329 4.11 -21.42 5.27
N PRO A 330 3.96 -22.71 5.63
CA PRO A 330 2.67 -23.27 6.04
C PRO A 330 2.04 -22.59 7.27
N GLY A 331 0.72 -22.35 7.19
CA GLY A 331 -0.05 -21.74 8.27
C GLY A 331 0.34 -20.28 8.57
N VAL A 332 1.02 -19.60 7.64
CA VAL A 332 1.31 -18.17 7.69
C VAL A 332 0.50 -17.49 6.60
N HIS A 333 -0.22 -16.44 6.96
CA HIS A 333 -1.15 -15.73 6.09
C HIS A 333 -0.90 -14.23 6.13
N TYR A 334 -1.32 -13.52 5.09
CA TYR A 334 -1.34 -12.07 5.07
C TYR A 334 -2.76 -11.55 4.99
N TRP A 335 -3.12 -10.63 5.89
CA TRP A 335 -4.39 -9.91 5.85
C TRP A 335 -4.16 -8.47 5.36
N PRO A 336 -4.71 -8.10 4.19
CA PRO A 336 -4.39 -6.84 3.49
C PRO A 336 -5.19 -5.62 4.02
N SER A 337 -5.20 -5.41 5.35
CA SER A 337 -5.93 -4.28 5.96
C SER A 337 -5.39 -2.91 5.51
N PHE A 338 -4.08 -2.80 5.28
CA PHE A 338 -3.44 -1.60 4.74
C PHE A 338 -4.00 -1.24 3.36
N GLU A 339 -4.10 -2.21 2.46
CA GLU A 339 -4.57 -2.04 1.10
C GLU A 339 -6.05 -1.65 1.05
N ILE A 340 -6.89 -2.29 1.87
CA ILE A 340 -8.31 -1.94 1.95
C ILE A 340 -8.47 -0.44 2.29
N VAL A 341 -7.71 0.05 3.27
CA VAL A 341 -7.86 1.45 3.70
C VAL A 341 -7.14 2.44 2.77
N LYS A 342 -5.91 2.15 2.36
CA LYS A 342 -5.05 3.11 1.64
C LYS A 342 -5.19 3.05 0.12
N TRP A 343 -5.42 1.86 -0.44
CA TRP A 343 -5.46 1.64 -1.89
C TRP A 343 -6.88 1.53 -2.41
N LEU A 344 -7.77 0.82 -1.72
CA LEU A 344 -9.19 0.77 -2.11
C LEU A 344 -9.94 2.03 -1.63
N GLY A 345 -9.63 2.50 -0.42
CA GLY A 345 -10.38 3.58 0.21
C GLY A 345 -10.44 4.90 -0.56
N CYS A 346 -9.44 5.24 -1.38
CA CYS A 346 -9.45 6.44 -2.21
C CYS A 346 -10.43 6.37 -3.40
N HIS A 347 -10.97 5.19 -3.69
CA HIS A 347 -11.98 4.98 -4.72
C HIS A 347 -13.40 4.87 -4.18
N LEU A 348 -13.57 4.78 -2.86
CA LEU A 348 -14.88 4.63 -2.24
C LEU A 348 -15.49 6.02 -1.95
N PRO A 349 -16.82 6.18 -2.08
CA PRO A 349 -17.50 7.45 -1.82
C PRO A 349 -17.69 7.72 -0.31
N ARG A 350 -16.72 7.32 0.53
CA ARG A 350 -16.78 7.46 2.00
C ARG A 350 -15.42 7.79 2.59
N ALA A 351 -15.41 8.45 3.75
CA ALA A 351 -14.17 8.73 4.47
C ALA A 351 -13.63 7.48 5.17
N MET A 352 -12.35 7.19 4.95
CA MET A 352 -11.65 6.08 5.59
C MET A 352 -11.18 6.39 7.02
N TYR A 353 -11.13 7.67 7.38
CA TYR A 353 -10.57 8.14 8.65
C TYR A 353 -11.39 9.27 9.27
N GLY A 354 -11.26 9.44 10.59
CA GLY A 354 -11.65 10.67 11.30
C GLY A 354 -13.13 10.89 11.53
N ASP A 355 -13.94 9.83 11.52
CA ASP A 355 -15.35 9.87 11.93
C ASP A 355 -15.53 10.16 13.45
N ASP A 356 -14.47 10.00 14.24
CA ASP A 356 -14.40 10.32 15.68
C ASP A 356 -13.70 11.66 15.99
N GLY A 357 -13.40 12.46 14.96
CA GLY A 357 -12.67 13.72 15.10
C GLY A 357 -11.15 13.58 15.15
N ASN A 358 -10.60 12.36 15.18
CA ASN A 358 -9.15 12.13 15.04
C ASN A 358 -8.81 11.72 13.60
N PRO A 359 -8.10 12.55 12.82
CA PRO A 359 -7.86 12.31 11.40
C PRO A 359 -6.98 11.08 11.08
N ARG A 360 -6.42 10.41 12.10
CA ARG A 360 -5.63 9.18 11.94
C ARG A 360 -6.40 7.90 12.26
N HIS A 361 -7.50 7.99 12.99
CA HIS A 361 -8.29 6.81 13.35
C HIS A 361 -9.08 6.35 12.14
N VAL A 362 -8.99 5.05 11.83
CA VAL A 362 -9.80 4.44 10.76
C VAL A 362 -11.26 4.50 11.19
N SER A 363 -12.15 4.86 10.27
CA SER A 363 -13.56 4.98 10.60
C SER A 363 -14.16 3.66 11.07
N ARG A 364 -15.10 3.71 12.02
CA ARG A 364 -15.70 2.51 12.62
C ARG A 364 -16.37 1.62 11.59
N ASP A 365 -17.08 2.21 10.63
CA ASP A 365 -17.71 1.48 9.53
C ASP A 365 -16.67 0.76 8.66
N THR A 366 -15.50 1.37 8.45
CA THR A 366 -14.39 0.76 7.71
C THR A 366 -13.74 -0.37 8.51
N VAL A 367 -13.52 -0.17 9.81
CA VAL A 367 -13.04 -1.22 10.72
C VAL A 367 -14.01 -2.41 10.71
N ALA A 368 -15.31 -2.17 10.87
CA ALA A 368 -16.32 -3.23 10.87
C ALA A 368 -16.34 -4.00 9.56
N MET A 369 -16.31 -3.31 8.42
CA MET A 369 -16.24 -3.93 7.09
C MET A 369 -14.99 -4.82 6.92
N ILE A 370 -13.81 -4.32 7.31
CA ILE A 370 -12.55 -5.10 7.23
C ILE A 370 -12.64 -6.33 8.13
N LEU A 371 -13.12 -6.16 9.37
CA LEU A 371 -13.09 -7.22 10.36
C LEU A 371 -14.21 -8.25 10.20
N ASP A 372 -15.36 -7.87 9.63
CA ASP A 372 -16.38 -8.83 9.20
C ASP A 372 -15.87 -9.73 8.07
N ALA A 373 -15.15 -9.16 7.09
CA ALA A 373 -14.49 -9.95 6.05
C ALA A 373 -13.41 -10.87 6.63
N PHE A 374 -12.60 -10.36 7.57
CA PHE A 374 -11.60 -11.19 8.27
C PHE A 374 -12.25 -12.38 8.98
N LEU A 375 -13.28 -12.14 9.79
CA LEU A 375 -13.97 -13.20 10.52
C LEU A 375 -14.58 -14.26 9.60
N ARG A 376 -15.20 -13.84 8.51
CA ARG A 376 -15.83 -14.73 7.52
C ARG A 376 -14.85 -15.75 6.94
N HIS A 377 -13.61 -15.33 6.69
CA HIS A 377 -12.61 -16.15 6.00
C HIS A 377 -11.61 -16.84 6.93
N TYR A 378 -11.39 -16.27 8.12
CA TYR A 378 -10.35 -16.75 9.02
C TYR A 378 -10.85 -17.62 10.17
N PHE A 379 -12.14 -17.54 10.51
CA PHE A 379 -12.75 -18.40 11.52
C PHE A 379 -13.68 -19.43 10.91
N LYS A 380 -13.60 -20.66 11.39
CA LYS A 380 -14.62 -21.68 11.13
C LYS A 380 -15.94 -21.23 11.76
N ASP A 381 -17.03 -21.57 11.09
CA ASP A 381 -18.35 -21.46 11.69
C ASP A 381 -18.39 -22.30 12.97
N GLY A 382 -18.99 -21.74 14.02
CA GLY A 382 -19.27 -22.53 15.21
C GLY A 382 -20.30 -23.60 14.88
N PRO A 383 -20.41 -24.68 15.69
CA PRO A 383 -21.59 -25.53 15.61
C PRO A 383 -22.82 -24.61 15.75
N GLY A 384 -23.69 -24.61 14.73
CA GLY A 384 -24.84 -23.72 14.64
C GLY A 384 -25.58 -23.69 15.98
N ARG A 385 -25.74 -22.50 16.53
CA ARG A 385 -26.57 -22.29 17.73
C ARG A 385 -28.04 -22.29 17.37
#